data_AF-A0A523I2G5-F1
#
_entry.id   AF-A0A523I2G5-F1
#
_cell.length_a   1.000
_cell.length_b   1.000
_cell.length_c   1.000
_cell.angle_alpha   90.00
_cell.angle_beta   90.00
_cell.angle_gamma   90.00
#
_symmetry.space_group_name_H-M   'P 1'
#
loop_
_entity.id
_entity.type
_entity.pdbx_description
1 polymer ?
#
loop_
_entity_poly.entity_id
_entity_poly.type
_entity_poly.pdbx_seq_one_letter_code
_entity_poly.pdbx_strand_id
1 'polypeptide(L)'
;ICTNDLILAELIPFLKVKKQFRVMRLLTEITNIPLNINWQKIIDFQTTCLRNGINNIGIPDLIILDNAIQNDLVLFTADKHFNIINKHIGFELL
;
A
#
# COMPACT_ATOMS: atom_id res chain seq x y z
N ILE A 1 0.12 -13.39 -5.78
CA ILE A 1 -0.84 -12.45 -5.17
C ILE A 1 -0.67 -12.54 -3.67
N CYS A 2 -0.41 -11.42 -3.02
CA CYS A 2 -0.22 -11.32 -1.58
C CYS A 2 -0.90 -10.04 -1.07
N THR A 3 -0.95 -9.90 0.24
CA THR A 3 -1.49 -8.73 0.94
C THR A 3 -0.62 -8.41 2.15
N ASN A 4 -1.00 -7.40 2.92
CA ASN A 4 -0.47 -7.13 4.25
C ASN A 4 -1.62 -6.68 5.17
N ASP A 5 -1.33 -6.56 6.47
CA ASP A 5 -2.33 -6.19 7.47
C ASP A 5 -2.90 -4.78 7.28
N LEU A 6 -2.15 -3.87 6.67
CA LEU A 6 -2.63 -2.51 6.40
C LEU A 6 -3.69 -2.49 5.29
N ILE A 7 -3.45 -3.20 4.19
CA ILE A 7 -4.44 -3.38 3.11
C ILE A 7 -5.70 -4.08 3.65
N LEU A 8 -5.51 -5.13 4.48
CA LEU A 8 -6.64 -5.82 5.10
C LEU A 8 -7.42 -4.91 6.06
N ALA A 9 -6.74 -4.05 6.83
CA ALA A 9 -7.37 -3.10 7.75
C ALA A 9 -8.25 -2.07 7.03
N GLU A 10 -7.92 -1.70 5.79
CA GLU A 10 -8.75 -0.80 4.98
C GLU A 10 -9.94 -1.52 4.33
N LEU A 11 -9.73 -2.75 3.83
CA LEU A 11 -10.75 -3.48 3.06
C LEU A 11 -11.77 -4.22 3.94
N ILE A 12 -11.31 -4.88 5.02
CA ILE A 12 -12.15 -5.76 5.85
C ILE A 12 -13.35 -5.02 6.48
N PRO A 13 -13.20 -3.81 7.06
CA PRO A 13 -14.34 -3.11 7.68
C PRO A 13 -15.48 -2.86 6.71
N PHE A 14 -15.17 -2.43 5.48
CA PHE A 14 -16.17 -2.21 4.43
C PHE A 14 -16.89 -3.53 4.08
N LEU A 15 -16.14 -4.60 3.86
CA LEU A 15 -16.70 -5.92 3.56
C LEU A 15 -17.57 -6.45 4.69
N LYS A 16 -17.19 -6.20 5.95
CA LYS A 16 -17.95 -6.59 7.14
C LYS A 16 -19.31 -5.88 7.20
N VAL A 17 -19.34 -4.57 6.96
CA VAL A 17 -20.59 -3.79 6.88
C VAL A 17 -21.49 -4.31 5.74
N LYS A 18 -20.88 -4.71 4.62
CA LYS A 18 -21.58 -5.30 3.47
C LYS A 18 -21.90 -6.80 3.62
N LYS A 19 -21.54 -7.43 4.74
CA LYS A 19 -21.72 -8.87 5.02
C LYS A 19 -21.08 -9.79 3.97
N GLN A 20 -19.97 -9.36 3.36
CA GLN A 20 -19.25 -10.09 2.30
C GLN A 20 -18.24 -11.10 2.88
N PHE A 21 -18.71 -12.03 3.70
CA PHE A 21 -17.85 -12.95 4.46
C PHE A 21 -17.00 -13.89 3.60
N ARG A 22 -17.51 -14.30 2.43
CA ARG A 22 -16.74 -15.14 1.49
C ARG A 22 -15.51 -14.41 0.98
N VAL A 23 -15.66 -13.13 0.60
CA VAL A 23 -14.54 -12.31 0.09
C VAL A 23 -13.52 -12.07 1.21
N MET A 24 -13.99 -11.74 2.42
CA MET A 24 -13.12 -11.58 3.58
C MET A 24 -12.27 -12.83 3.83
N ARG A 25 -12.89 -14.02 3.85
CA ARG A 25 -12.18 -15.28 4.06
C ARG A 25 -11.07 -15.50 3.03
N LEU A 26 -11.38 -15.30 1.74
CA LEU A 26 -10.41 -15.46 0.67
C LEU A 26 -9.25 -14.45 0.80
N LEU A 27 -9.53 -13.20 1.18
CA LEU A 27 -8.50 -12.18 1.42
C LEU A 27 -7.60 -12.49 2.62
N THR A 28 -8.11 -13.19 3.63
CA THR A 28 -7.31 -13.60 4.79
C THR A 28 -6.54 -14.92 4.57
N GLU A 29 -6.83 -15.66 3.50
CA GLU A 29 -6.17 -16.92 3.15
C GLU A 29 -4.96 -16.72 2.20
N ILE A 30 -4.87 -15.59 1.50
CA ILE A 30 -3.70 -15.27 0.67
C ILE A 30 -2.47 -14.95 1.52
N THR A 31 -1.28 -15.10 0.92
CA THR A 31 0.00 -14.80 1.59
C THR A 31 -0.01 -13.38 2.15
N ASN A 32 0.22 -13.26 3.45
CA ASN A 32 0.37 -11.99 4.16
C ASN A 32 1.85 -11.70 4.36
N ILE A 33 2.31 -10.55 3.83
CA ILE A 33 3.68 -10.07 3.96
C ILE A 33 3.73 -9.14 5.19
N PRO A 34 4.58 -9.46 6.19
CA PRO A 34 4.65 -8.65 7.40
C PRO A 34 5.14 -7.23 7.09
N LEU A 35 4.59 -6.26 7.81
CA LEU A 35 5.02 -4.87 7.73
C LEU A 35 6.27 -4.67 8.58
N ASN A 36 7.32 -4.14 7.96
CA ASN A 36 8.51 -3.67 8.64
C ASN A 36 8.65 -2.15 8.39
N ILE A 37 8.05 -1.35 9.27
CA ILE A 37 7.89 0.08 9.04
C ILE A 37 9.21 0.81 9.36
N ASN A 38 9.84 1.37 8.33
CA ASN A 38 10.97 2.29 8.50
C ASN A 38 10.47 3.75 8.43
N TRP A 39 10.19 4.34 9.59
CA TRP A 39 9.66 5.70 9.67
C TRP A 39 10.54 6.77 9.01
N GLN A 40 11.87 6.61 9.03
CA GLN A 40 12.75 7.56 8.36
C GLN A 40 12.54 7.51 6.84
N LYS A 41 12.42 6.30 6.28
CA LYS A 41 12.14 6.11 4.85
C LYS A 41 10.77 6.66 4.44
N ILE A 42 9.76 6.48 5.30
CA ILE A 42 8.43 7.09 5.10
C ILE A 42 8.52 8.62 5.08
N ILE A 43 9.27 9.23 6.00
CA ILE A 43 9.50 10.69 6.02
C ILE A 43 10.21 11.14 4.74
N ASP A 44 11.20 10.40 4.27
CA ASP A 44 11.96 10.72 3.06
C ASP A 44 11.08 10.64 1.80
N PHE A 45 10.22 9.61 1.72
CA PHE A 45 9.21 9.47 0.66
C PHE A 45 8.20 10.61 0.68
N GLN A 46 7.63 10.93 1.85
CA GLN A 46 6.68 12.04 1.96
C GLN A 46 7.33 13.38 1.60
N THR A 47 8.57 13.60 2.03
CA THR A 47 9.35 14.79 1.67
C THR A 47 9.56 14.87 0.16
N THR A 48 9.84 13.74 -0.49
CA THR A 48 9.97 13.65 -1.95
C THR A 48 8.66 14.00 -2.64
N CYS A 49 7.52 13.46 -2.19
CA CYS A 49 6.21 13.79 -2.72
C CYS A 49 5.92 15.29 -2.62
N LEU A 50 6.09 15.89 -1.42
CA LEU A 50 5.83 17.30 -1.17
C LEU A 50 6.70 18.22 -2.03
N ARG A 51 8.00 17.91 -2.19
CA ARG A 51 8.91 18.68 -3.05
C ARG A 51 8.50 18.67 -4.53
N ASN A 52 7.81 17.63 -4.97
CA ASN A 52 7.32 17.50 -6.35
C ASN A 52 5.86 17.94 -6.51
N GLY A 53 5.28 18.63 -5.51
CA GLY A 53 3.90 19.13 -5.55
C GLY A 53 2.84 18.04 -5.41
N ILE A 54 3.23 16.83 -5.01
CA ILE A 54 2.33 15.69 -4.77
C ILE A 54 1.85 15.79 -3.33
N ASN A 55 0.66 16.36 -3.16
CA ASN A 55 0.04 16.57 -1.85
C ASN A 55 -0.99 15.48 -1.53
N ASN A 56 -1.40 15.40 -0.27
CA ASN A 56 -2.45 14.51 0.23
C ASN A 56 -2.19 13.00 0.05
N ILE A 57 -0.93 12.59 -0.05
CA ILE A 57 -0.57 11.16 0.02
C ILE A 57 -0.71 10.68 1.46
N GLY A 58 -1.46 9.60 1.63
CA GLY A 58 -1.62 8.96 2.92
C GLY A 58 -0.32 8.29 3.36
N ILE A 59 0.00 8.41 4.66
CA ILE A 59 1.05 7.59 5.25
C ILE A 59 0.83 6.08 5.01
N PRO A 60 -0.41 5.56 5.03
CA PRO A 60 -0.69 4.18 4.62
C PRO A 60 -0.18 3.82 3.22
N ASP A 61 -0.40 4.68 2.22
CA ASP A 61 0.08 4.45 0.85
C ASP A 61 1.60 4.31 0.80
N LEU A 62 2.31 5.16 1.56
CA LEU A 62 3.76 5.09 1.65
C LEU A 62 4.26 3.84 2.38
N ILE A 63 3.51 3.33 3.36
CA ILE A 63 3.82 2.08 4.04
C ILE A 63 3.62 0.89 3.10
N ILE A 64 2.55 0.88 2.29
CA ILE A 64 2.29 -0.15 1.27
C ILE A 64 3.41 -0.14 0.22
N LEU A 65 3.76 1.04 -0.27
CA LEU A 65 4.88 1.27 -1.18
C LEU A 65 6.18 0.70 -0.61
N ASP A 66 6.55 1.09 0.61
CA ASP A 66 7.80 0.64 1.22
C ASP A 66 7.80 -0.88 1.44
N ASN A 67 6.67 -1.46 1.83
CA ASN A 67 6.53 -2.90 1.99
C ASN A 67 6.72 -3.65 0.66
N ALA A 68 6.24 -3.11 -0.46
CA ALA A 68 6.48 -3.69 -1.79
C ALA A 68 7.96 -3.61 -2.18
N ILE A 69 8.61 -2.46 -2.00
CA ILE A 69 10.04 -2.26 -2.31
C ILE A 69 10.92 -3.18 -1.45
N GLN A 70 10.65 -3.30 -0.16
CA GLN A 70 11.45 -4.12 0.76
C GLN A 70 11.42 -5.62 0.43
N ASN A 71 10.39 -6.10 -0.28
CA ASN A 71 10.16 -7.51 -0.57
C ASN A 71 10.24 -7.82 -2.07
N ASP A 72 10.77 -6.89 -2.89
CA ASP A 72 10.87 -7.01 -4.35
C ASP A 72 9.54 -7.42 -5.01
N LEU A 73 8.45 -6.76 -4.60
CA LEU A 73 7.09 -7.04 -5.06
C LEU A 73 6.60 -6.02 -6.08
N VAL A 74 5.80 -6.50 -7.03
CA VAL A 74 5.03 -5.66 -7.95
C VAL A 74 3.75 -5.17 -7.25
N LEU A 75 3.53 -3.86 -7.23
CA LEU A 75 2.31 -3.27 -6.69
C LEU A 75 1.20 -3.24 -7.75
N PHE A 76 0.09 -3.91 -7.49
CA PHE A 76 -1.13 -3.80 -8.29
C PHE A 76 -2.09 -2.80 -7.65
N THR A 77 -2.53 -1.79 -8.40
CA THR A 77 -3.37 -0.71 -7.83
C THR A 77 -4.29 -0.06 -8.86
N ALA A 78 -5.50 0.28 -8.40
CA ALA A 78 -6.42 1.14 -9.15
C ALA A 78 -6.29 2.63 -8.75
N ASP A 79 -5.50 2.93 -7.72
CA ASP A 79 -5.30 4.29 -7.22
C ASP A 79 -4.25 5.03 -8.05
N LYS A 80 -4.63 6.20 -8.55
CA LYS A 80 -3.77 7.07 -9.36
C LYS A 80 -2.61 7.65 -8.55
N HIS A 81 -2.70 7.71 -7.22
CA HIS A 81 -1.62 8.19 -6.37
C HIS A 81 -0.32 7.42 -6.61
N PHE A 82 -0.36 6.09 -6.67
CA PHE A 82 0.83 5.28 -6.90
C PHE A 82 1.46 5.53 -8.28
N ASN A 83 0.66 5.77 -9.31
CA ASN A 83 1.18 6.16 -10.63
C ASN A 83 1.94 7.48 -10.60
N ILE A 84 1.51 8.43 -9.76
CA ILE A 84 2.17 9.72 -9.60
C ILE A 84 3.45 9.55 -8.76
N ILE A 85 3.39 8.81 -7.66
CA ILE A 85 4.54 8.51 -6.78
C ILE A 85 5.65 7.79 -7.55
N ASN A 86 5.29 6.82 -8.42
CA ASN A 86 6.26 6.00 -9.14
C ASN A 86 7.19 6.83 -10.05
N LYS A 87 6.72 7.98 -10.55
CA LYS A 87 7.55 8.90 -11.35
C LYS A 87 8.76 9.46 -10.59
N HIS A 88 8.75 9.41 -9.26
CA HIS A 88 9.77 10.03 -8.42
C HIS A 88 10.49 9.05 -7.49
N ILE A 89 9.84 7.96 -7.06
CA ILE A 89 10.41 7.03 -6.06
C ILE A 89 10.90 5.72 -6.68
N GLY A 90 10.38 5.32 -7.85
CA GLY A 90 10.84 4.14 -8.59
C GLY A 90 10.51 2.81 -7.90
N PHE A 91 9.46 2.14 -8.37
CA PHE A 91 9.05 0.81 -7.93
C PHE A 91 8.25 0.10 -9.02
N GLU A 92 8.13 -1.22 -8.93
CA GLU A 92 7.39 -2.01 -9.92
C GLU A 92 5.89 -1.87 -9.70
N LEU A 93 5.17 -1.45 -10.74
CA LEU A 93 3.72 -1.25 -10.73
C LEU A 93 3.10 -1.98 -11.92
N LEU A 94 1.98 -2.67 -11.67
CA LEU A 94 1.16 -3.37 -12.66
C LEU A 94 -0.20 -2.69 -12.85
#